data_AF-M6HPK5-F1
#
_entry.id   AF-M6HPK5-F1
#
_cell.length_a   1.000
_cell.length_b   1.000
_cell.length_c   1.000
_cell.angle_alpha   90.00
_cell.angle_beta   90.00
_cell.angle_gamma   90.00
#
_symmetry.space_group_name_H-M   'P 1'
#
loop_
_entity.id
_entity.type
_entity.pdbx_description
1 polymer ?
#
loop_
_entity_poly.entity_id
_entity_poly.type
_entity_poly.pdbx_seq_one_letter_code
_entity_poly.pdbx_strand_id
1 'polypeptide(L)'
;MKKRTLEEIALSWSPENGDRYGEDKKKFIEYLIHNCKGFKNGQAIKTIIKNGNFKYDYSKEAFQHQIIVPFRESDKVFIGTSQRGIYFIESSVDAKNTLDFYTNRIRSEQKHLRNLKKIIRKNDLFAQLEHTKKEKTTVNVYFDESGTPSLKNIENDPFFIVTAVVIESKRNKPIYELDKRFRFIRDLLGKQVDFEFKSTKLKLAEYEKVLTELSTVDYEFASVVFIKTKLTGAGFKHSKSFYKFAFDKLLKELLEYLGGSINLYFDEYSGKNSQFQKEFKDYITKKNTEYYFKKVEQLEMFQSSDHPFIQVADLIAGVLKNQMKNKNNLFELIEEKCIFTRIFPY
;
A
#
# COMPACT_ATOMS: atom_id res chain seq x y z
N MET A 1 27.82 -25.29 -21.06
CA MET A 1 28.60 -24.65 -19.96
C MET A 1 27.87 -24.89 -18.64
N LYS A 2 28.57 -25.39 -17.60
CA LYS A 2 28.00 -25.47 -16.24
C LYS A 2 27.65 -24.05 -15.77
N LYS A 3 26.42 -23.81 -15.31
CA LYS A 3 26.09 -22.54 -14.64
C LYS A 3 26.92 -22.47 -13.35
N ARG A 4 27.66 -21.37 -13.17
CA ARG A 4 28.40 -21.13 -11.92
C ARG A 4 27.41 -21.00 -10.76
N THR A 5 27.77 -21.49 -9.58
CA THR A 5 26.98 -21.31 -8.37
C THR A 5 27.08 -19.84 -7.90
N LEU A 6 26.12 -19.39 -7.09
CA LEU A 6 26.18 -18.04 -6.49
C LEU A 6 27.45 -17.84 -5.66
N GLU A 7 27.92 -18.90 -5.00
CA GLU A 7 29.16 -18.89 -4.22
C GLU A 7 30.39 -18.71 -5.11
N GLU A 8 30.46 -19.44 -6.23
CA GLU A 8 31.55 -19.30 -7.20
C GLU A 8 31.59 -17.89 -7.79
N ILE A 9 30.43 -17.29 -8.05
CA ILE A 9 30.32 -15.91 -8.53
C ILE A 9 30.82 -14.95 -7.46
N ALA A 10 30.36 -15.10 -6.21
CA ALA A 10 30.75 -14.23 -5.11
C ALA A 10 32.24 -14.33 -4.78
N LEU A 11 32.82 -15.54 -4.74
CA LEU A 11 34.25 -15.75 -4.52
C LEU A 11 35.12 -15.26 -5.69
N SER A 12 34.56 -15.18 -6.89
CA SER A 12 35.24 -14.58 -8.05
C SER A 12 35.19 -13.05 -8.07
N TRP A 13 34.53 -12.42 -7.10
CA TRP A 13 34.49 -10.96 -7.00
C TRP A 13 35.89 -10.40 -6.70
N SER A 14 36.24 -9.34 -7.42
CA SER A 14 37.50 -8.62 -7.25
C SER A 14 37.21 -7.13 -7.10
N PRO A 15 37.94 -6.42 -6.22
CA PRO A 15 37.79 -4.98 -6.09
C PRO A 15 38.25 -4.25 -7.35
N GLU A 16 37.68 -3.08 -7.60
CA GLU A 16 38.15 -2.18 -8.65
C GLU A 16 39.52 -1.59 -8.29
N ASN A 17 40.28 -1.20 -9.32
CA ASN A 17 41.59 -0.57 -9.12
C ASN A 17 41.44 0.72 -8.29
N GLY A 18 42.09 0.76 -7.12
CA GLY A 18 42.03 1.89 -6.19
C GLY A 18 40.94 1.80 -5.12
N ASP A 19 40.17 0.71 -5.04
CA ASP A 19 39.22 0.49 -3.95
C ASP A 19 39.95 0.30 -2.61
N ARG A 20 39.99 1.37 -1.82
CA ARG A 20 40.62 1.41 -0.49
C ARG A 20 40.20 0.25 0.42
N TYR A 21 38.96 -0.21 0.31
CA TYR A 21 38.39 -1.25 1.18
C TYR A 21 38.27 -2.62 0.48
N GLY A 22 38.89 -2.79 -0.68
CA GLY A 22 38.73 -3.98 -1.52
C GLY A 22 39.08 -5.30 -0.83
N GLU A 23 40.17 -5.33 -0.05
CA GLU A 23 40.57 -6.52 0.72
C GLU A 23 39.55 -6.88 1.80
N ASP A 24 39.05 -5.91 2.56
CA ASP A 24 38.07 -6.15 3.61
C ASP A 24 36.70 -6.53 3.04
N LYS A 25 36.35 -6.00 1.87
CA LYS A 25 35.18 -6.43 1.08
C LYS A 25 35.30 -7.90 0.67
N LYS A 26 36.48 -8.36 0.22
CA LYS A 26 36.72 -9.77 -0.13
C LYS A 26 36.62 -10.67 1.10
N LYS A 27 37.28 -10.30 2.21
CA LYS A 27 37.18 -11.01 3.49
C LYS A 27 35.74 -11.09 4.00
N PHE A 28 34.95 -10.04 3.79
CA PHE A 28 33.55 -10.03 4.16
C PHE A 28 32.73 -11.06 3.36
N ILE A 29 32.94 -11.15 2.05
CA ILE A 29 32.30 -12.20 1.23
C ILE A 29 32.70 -13.59 1.75
N GLU A 30 34.00 -13.82 1.95
CA GLU A 30 34.51 -15.09 2.46
C GLU A 30 33.88 -15.42 3.83
N TYR A 31 33.82 -14.45 4.74
CA TYR A 31 33.19 -14.61 6.04
C TYR A 31 31.71 -15.01 5.91
N LEU A 32 30.95 -14.33 5.05
CA LEU A 32 29.52 -14.60 4.87
C LEU A 32 29.28 -16.01 4.31
N ILE A 33 30.08 -16.44 3.34
CA ILE A 33 29.96 -17.78 2.72
C ILE A 33 30.24 -18.89 3.75
N HIS A 34 31.25 -18.71 4.59
CA HIS A 34 31.63 -19.74 5.57
C HIS A 34 30.74 -19.75 6.82
N ASN A 35 30.27 -18.58 7.28
CA ASN A 35 29.66 -18.44 8.61
C ASN A 35 28.20 -18.01 8.60
N CYS A 36 27.71 -17.43 7.50
CA CYS A 36 26.40 -16.80 7.41
C CYS A 36 25.62 -17.25 6.17
N LYS A 37 25.78 -18.50 5.73
CA LYS A 37 25.10 -19.03 4.55
C LYS A 37 23.63 -19.31 4.84
N GLY A 38 22.74 -18.69 4.06
CA GLY A 38 21.29 -18.87 4.19
C GLY A 38 20.64 -18.06 5.33
N PHE A 39 19.33 -17.81 5.21
CA PHE A 39 18.57 -16.90 6.06
C PHE A 39 18.68 -17.20 7.57
N LYS A 40 18.73 -18.47 7.96
CA LYS A 40 18.76 -18.90 9.36
C LYS A 40 20.08 -18.58 10.07
N ASN A 41 21.16 -18.43 9.30
CA ASN A 41 22.51 -18.26 9.83
C ASN A 41 22.99 -16.79 9.81
N GLY A 42 22.07 -15.84 9.63
CA GLY A 42 22.42 -14.43 9.65
C GLY A 42 23.05 -14.00 10.99
N GLN A 43 24.02 -13.09 10.90
CA GLN A 43 24.73 -12.57 12.06
C GLN A 43 24.68 -11.04 12.13
N ALA A 44 24.63 -10.52 13.34
CA ALA A 44 24.68 -9.07 13.57
C ALA A 44 26.02 -8.50 13.07
N ILE A 45 25.99 -7.28 12.51
CA ILE A 45 27.19 -6.58 12.01
C ILE A 45 28.30 -6.53 13.06
N LYS A 46 27.96 -6.30 14.34
CA LYS A 46 28.92 -6.29 15.45
C LYS A 46 29.66 -7.63 15.60
N THR A 47 28.96 -8.75 15.42
CA THR A 47 29.55 -10.09 15.48
C THR A 47 30.47 -10.33 14.29
N ILE A 48 30.05 -9.90 13.08
CA ILE A 48 30.85 -10.00 11.87
C ILE A 48 32.14 -9.20 12.03
N ILE A 49 32.08 -7.93 12.43
CA ILE A 49 33.25 -7.08 12.65
C ILE A 49 34.24 -7.74 13.63
N LYS A 50 33.73 -8.29 14.74
CA LYS A 50 34.55 -8.94 15.77
C LYS A 50 35.28 -10.19 15.25
N ASN A 51 34.65 -10.95 14.36
CA ASN A 51 35.13 -12.28 13.95
C ASN A 51 35.74 -12.30 12.53
N GLY A 52 35.54 -11.27 11.72
CA GLY A 52 35.84 -11.26 10.28
C GLY A 52 37.27 -10.89 9.89
N ASN A 53 38.17 -10.71 10.86
CA ASN A 53 39.59 -10.41 10.65
C ASN A 53 39.86 -9.30 9.61
N PHE A 54 39.16 -8.18 9.74
CA PHE A 54 39.29 -7.03 8.85
C PHE A 54 40.57 -6.23 9.11
N LYS A 55 41.09 -5.57 8.07
CA LYS A 55 42.29 -4.74 8.13
C LYS A 55 42.04 -3.44 8.87
N TYR A 56 40.87 -2.83 8.67
CA TYR A 56 40.48 -1.61 9.36
C TYR A 56 39.57 -1.88 10.55
N ASP A 57 39.65 -1.01 11.55
CA ASP A 57 38.66 -0.96 12.62
C ASP A 57 37.41 -0.24 12.13
N TYR A 58 36.27 -0.90 12.29
CA TYR A 58 34.99 -0.37 11.85
C TYR A 58 34.03 -0.14 13.02
N SER A 59 33.40 1.02 13.04
CA SER A 59 32.09 1.14 13.69
C SER A 59 31.04 0.38 12.89
N LYS A 60 29.88 0.11 13.51
CA LYS A 60 28.77 -0.56 12.82
C LYS A 60 28.34 0.23 11.58
N GLU A 61 28.27 1.54 11.69
CA GLU A 61 27.85 2.45 10.63
C GLU A 61 28.89 2.49 9.51
N ALA A 62 30.18 2.60 9.85
CA ALA A 62 31.27 2.59 8.87
C ALA A 62 31.29 1.28 8.08
N PHE A 63 31.18 0.13 8.75
CA PHE A 63 31.12 -1.17 8.09
C PHE A 63 29.92 -1.28 7.15
N GLN A 64 28.75 -0.81 7.60
CA GLN A 64 27.54 -0.85 6.78
C GLN A 64 27.70 -0.03 5.49
N HIS A 65 28.21 1.20 5.57
CA HIS A 65 28.33 2.07 4.40
C HIS A 65 29.50 1.72 3.49
N GLN A 66 30.63 1.28 4.05
CA GLN A 66 31.88 1.09 3.29
C GLN A 66 32.02 -0.34 2.75
N ILE A 67 31.43 -1.33 3.43
CA ILE A 67 31.54 -2.74 3.05
C ILE A 67 30.22 -3.29 2.52
N ILE A 68 29.11 -3.15 3.28
CA ILE A 68 27.84 -3.83 2.95
C ILE A 68 27.09 -3.16 1.79
N VAL A 69 26.90 -1.85 1.84
CA VAL A 69 26.11 -1.10 0.83
C VAL A 69 26.61 -1.35 -0.59
N PRO A 70 27.94 -1.29 -0.90
CA PRO A 70 28.45 -1.57 -2.25
C PRO A 70 28.02 -2.93 -2.81
N PHE A 71 27.89 -3.96 -1.97
CA PHE A 71 27.45 -5.27 -2.42
C PHE A 71 25.94 -5.37 -2.62
N ARG A 72 25.14 -4.62 -1.87
CA ARG A 72 23.68 -4.57 -2.10
C ARG A 72 23.32 -3.85 -3.39
N GLU A 73 24.17 -2.95 -3.85
CA GLU A 73 24.06 -2.26 -5.13
C GLU A 73 24.66 -3.06 -6.29
N SER A 74 25.38 -4.15 -5.99
CA SER A 74 26.01 -5.00 -6.99
C SER A 74 25.12 -6.18 -7.38
N ASP A 75 24.94 -6.39 -8.67
CA ASP A 75 24.20 -7.55 -9.20
C ASP A 75 24.99 -8.88 -9.09
N LYS A 76 26.22 -8.83 -8.55
CA LYS A 76 27.13 -9.99 -8.51
C LYS A 76 27.15 -10.71 -7.16
N VAL A 77 26.85 -10.02 -6.06
CA VAL A 77 26.94 -10.58 -4.70
C VAL A 77 25.63 -10.34 -3.97
N PHE A 78 24.95 -11.43 -3.60
CA PHE A 78 23.61 -11.35 -3.03
C PHE A 78 23.64 -11.42 -1.52
N ILE A 79 23.46 -10.25 -0.88
CA ILE A 79 23.48 -10.12 0.58
C ILE A 79 22.07 -9.92 1.11
N GLY A 80 21.65 -10.86 1.95
CA GLY A 80 20.35 -10.85 2.60
C GLY A 80 20.36 -10.14 3.95
N THR A 81 19.17 -9.86 4.47
CA THR A 81 18.99 -9.29 5.82
C THR A 81 17.78 -9.91 6.49
N SER A 82 17.93 -10.25 7.77
CA SER A 82 16.90 -10.82 8.62
C SER A 82 16.95 -10.21 10.03
N GLN A 83 16.05 -10.67 10.90
CA GLN A 83 16.07 -10.31 12.32
C GLN A 83 17.38 -10.71 13.02
N ARG A 84 18.08 -11.75 12.55
CA ARG A 84 19.36 -12.22 13.11
C ARG A 84 20.57 -11.43 12.58
N GLY A 85 20.39 -10.74 11.46
CA GLY A 85 21.40 -9.87 10.87
C GLY A 85 21.64 -10.14 9.39
N ILE A 86 22.89 -10.06 8.96
CA ILE A 86 23.33 -10.14 7.56
C ILE A 86 23.70 -11.59 7.22
N TYR A 87 23.35 -12.03 6.01
CA TYR A 87 23.63 -13.39 5.53
C TYR A 87 23.88 -13.43 4.03
N PHE A 88 24.52 -14.49 3.55
CA PHE A 88 24.70 -14.77 2.13
C PHE A 88 23.47 -15.47 1.55
N ILE A 89 22.88 -14.92 0.50
CA ILE A 89 21.73 -15.52 -0.19
C ILE A 89 22.23 -16.67 -1.08
N GLU A 90 21.83 -17.90 -0.75
CA GLU A 90 22.19 -19.09 -1.52
C GLU A 90 21.04 -19.60 -2.41
N SER A 91 19.82 -19.14 -2.17
CA SER A 91 18.61 -19.63 -2.83
C SER A 91 17.59 -18.53 -3.13
N SER A 92 16.63 -18.82 -4.00
CA SER A 92 15.47 -17.96 -4.24
C SER A 92 14.60 -17.80 -2.98
N VAL A 93 14.54 -18.83 -2.13
CA VAL A 93 13.81 -18.79 -0.84
C VAL A 93 14.45 -17.77 0.10
N ASP A 94 15.78 -17.73 0.15
CA ASP A 94 16.52 -16.75 0.93
C ASP A 94 16.32 -15.32 0.44
N ALA A 95 16.32 -15.10 -0.88
CA ALA A 95 16.02 -13.81 -1.46
C ALA A 95 14.60 -13.35 -1.08
N LYS A 96 13.62 -14.27 -1.15
CA LYS A 96 12.24 -14.00 -0.73
C LYS A 96 12.16 -13.63 0.75
N ASN A 97 12.85 -14.36 1.64
CA ASN A 97 12.85 -14.04 3.07
C ASN A 97 13.44 -12.64 3.37
N THR A 98 14.47 -12.21 2.64
CA THR A 98 15.00 -10.84 2.75
C THR A 98 13.96 -9.82 2.30
N LEU A 99 13.29 -10.07 1.17
CA LEU A 99 12.24 -9.19 0.67
C LEU A 99 11.09 -9.06 1.69
N ASP A 100 10.60 -10.18 2.21
CA ASP A 100 9.54 -10.23 3.23
C ASP A 100 9.95 -9.47 4.50
N PHE A 101 11.21 -9.59 4.93
CA PHE A 101 11.76 -8.84 6.06
C PHE A 101 11.71 -7.33 5.84
N TYR A 102 12.17 -6.84 4.68
CA TYR A 102 12.13 -5.41 4.35
C TYR A 102 10.70 -4.90 4.24
N THR A 103 9.82 -5.65 3.59
CA THR A 103 8.40 -5.32 3.46
C THR A 103 7.74 -5.14 4.83
N ASN A 104 7.98 -6.08 5.76
CA ASN A 104 7.45 -5.99 7.12
C ASN A 104 8.00 -4.80 7.89
N ARG A 105 9.29 -4.49 7.73
CA ARG A 105 9.89 -3.30 8.34
C ARG A 105 9.27 -2.01 7.83
N ILE A 106 9.12 -1.87 6.52
CA ILE A 106 8.48 -0.69 5.89
C ILE A 106 7.05 -0.53 6.40
N ARG A 107 6.26 -1.62 6.45
CA ARG A 107 4.91 -1.61 7.01
C ARG A 107 4.89 -1.07 8.44
N SER A 108 5.76 -1.60 9.31
CA SER A 108 5.85 -1.18 10.71
C SER A 108 6.21 0.30 10.85
N GLU A 109 7.19 0.79 10.07
CA GLU A 109 7.60 2.20 10.08
C GLU A 109 6.46 3.10 9.57
N GLN A 110 5.77 2.71 8.50
CA GLN A 110 4.60 3.43 8.00
C GLN A 110 3.44 3.43 8.99
N LYS A 111 3.17 2.30 9.66
CA LYS A 111 2.15 2.22 10.72
C LYS A 111 2.47 3.19 11.85
N HIS A 112 3.73 3.26 12.27
CA HIS A 112 4.17 4.22 13.27
C HIS A 112 3.96 5.67 12.80
N LEU A 113 4.37 5.99 11.57
CA LEU A 113 4.14 7.31 10.98
C LEU A 113 2.65 7.67 10.90
N ARG A 114 1.77 6.74 10.50
CA ARG A 114 0.32 6.94 10.49
C ARG A 114 -0.23 7.23 11.88
N ASN A 115 0.23 6.50 12.90
CA ASN A 115 -0.16 6.76 14.29
C ASN A 115 0.28 8.15 14.74
N LEU A 116 1.50 8.57 14.40
CA LEU A 116 1.97 9.93 14.67
C LEU A 116 1.14 10.99 13.94
N LYS A 117 0.81 10.78 12.65
CA LYS A 117 -0.08 11.66 11.89
C LYS A 117 -1.47 11.76 12.52
N LYS A 118 -2.04 10.66 13.02
CA LYS A 118 -3.33 10.66 13.73
C LYS A 118 -3.27 11.49 15.02
N ILE A 119 -2.20 11.38 15.79
CA ILE A 119 -1.96 12.21 16.98
C ILE A 119 -1.85 13.68 16.58
N ILE A 120 -1.08 13.99 15.54
CA ILE A 120 -0.96 15.35 15.00
C ILE A 120 -2.32 15.88 14.56
N ARG A 121 -3.11 15.14 13.78
CA ARG A 121 -4.47 15.54 13.35
C ARG A 121 -5.38 15.81 14.53
N LYS A 122 -5.33 14.96 15.57
CA LYS A 122 -6.12 15.17 16.80
C LYS A 122 -5.70 16.47 17.49
N ASN A 123 -4.41 16.72 17.60
CA ASN A 123 -3.87 17.96 18.17
C ASN A 123 -4.17 19.19 17.29
N ASP A 124 -4.12 19.06 15.96
CA ASP A 124 -4.47 20.12 15.02
C ASP A 124 -5.98 20.38 15.02
N LEU A 125 -6.82 19.37 15.25
CA LEU A 125 -8.26 19.56 15.46
C LEU A 125 -8.51 20.39 16.72
N PHE A 126 -7.75 20.14 17.79
CA PHE A 126 -7.75 20.98 19.00
C PHE A 126 -7.20 22.38 18.71
N ALA A 127 -6.14 22.52 17.91
CA ALA A 127 -5.59 23.82 17.54
C ALA A 127 -6.44 24.58 16.51
N GLN A 128 -7.27 23.92 15.70
CA GLN A 128 -8.22 24.58 14.80
C GLN A 128 -9.42 25.15 15.55
N LEU A 129 -9.73 24.63 16.74
CA LEU A 129 -10.60 25.29 17.71
C LEU A 129 -9.95 26.57 18.28
N GLU A 130 -8.61 26.69 18.23
CA GLU A 130 -7.83 27.87 18.58
C GLU A 130 -7.20 28.53 17.34
N HIS A 131 -8.03 29.25 16.58
CA HIS A 131 -7.68 30.05 15.39
C HIS A 131 -6.18 30.27 15.11
N THR A 132 -5.58 29.45 14.24
CA THR A 132 -4.33 29.79 13.56
C THR A 132 -4.32 29.32 12.10
N LYS A 133 -3.89 30.21 11.20
CA LYS A 133 -3.63 29.94 9.79
C LYS A 133 -2.41 29.00 9.66
N LYS A 134 -2.63 27.74 9.30
CA LYS A 134 -1.58 26.81 8.86
C LYS A 134 -1.71 26.51 7.35
N GLU A 135 -0.58 26.15 6.73
CA GLU A 135 -0.49 25.71 5.33
C GLU A 135 -1.60 24.70 5.00
N LYS A 136 -2.32 24.93 3.88
CA LYS A 136 -3.38 24.04 3.41
C LYS A 136 -2.77 22.69 3.02
N THR A 137 -3.00 21.68 3.86
CA THR A 137 -2.74 20.30 3.48
C THR A 137 -3.90 19.85 2.59
N THR A 138 -3.59 19.32 1.41
CA THR A 138 -4.58 18.77 0.49
C THR A 138 -4.73 17.26 0.74
N VAL A 139 -5.97 16.81 0.83
CA VAL A 139 -6.34 15.41 1.01
C VAL A 139 -7.09 14.96 -0.24
N ASN A 140 -6.54 13.98 -0.93
CA ASN A 140 -7.15 13.38 -2.11
C ASN A 140 -7.85 12.08 -1.69
N VAL A 141 -9.12 11.93 -2.03
CA VAL A 141 -9.92 10.76 -1.69
C VAL A 141 -10.45 10.11 -2.96
N TYR A 142 -10.12 8.84 -3.14
CA TYR A 142 -10.47 8.03 -4.31
C TYR A 142 -11.52 7.02 -3.94
N PHE A 143 -12.58 6.94 -4.74
CA PHE A 143 -13.76 6.15 -4.44
C PHE A 143 -13.99 5.11 -5.52
N ASP A 144 -14.37 3.92 -5.07
CA ASP A 144 -14.86 2.84 -5.93
C ASP A 144 -15.83 1.95 -5.13
N GLU A 145 -16.53 1.06 -5.83
CA GLU A 145 -17.50 0.15 -5.25
C GLU A 145 -17.31 -1.31 -5.70
N SER A 146 -17.85 -2.24 -4.89
CA SER A 146 -17.96 -3.64 -5.28
C SER A 146 -19.37 -4.17 -5.09
N GLY A 147 -19.88 -4.83 -6.13
CA GLY A 147 -21.27 -5.29 -6.22
C GLY A 147 -22.18 -4.27 -6.87
N THR A 148 -23.44 -4.65 -7.08
CA THR A 148 -24.44 -3.75 -7.66
C THR A 148 -25.28 -3.08 -6.57
N PRO A 149 -25.66 -1.80 -6.71
CA PRO A 149 -26.68 -1.19 -5.84
C PRO A 149 -28.10 -1.70 -6.17
N SER A 150 -28.25 -2.72 -7.01
CA SER A 150 -29.52 -3.37 -7.25
C SER A 150 -29.88 -4.37 -6.15
N LEU A 151 -31.15 -4.32 -5.72
CA LEU A 151 -31.79 -5.35 -4.88
C LEU A 151 -32.35 -6.52 -5.72
N LYS A 152 -32.15 -6.52 -7.04
CA LYS A 152 -32.41 -7.69 -7.88
C LYS A 152 -31.29 -8.71 -7.66
N ASN A 153 -31.62 -10.00 -7.56
CA ASN A 153 -30.68 -11.11 -7.39
C ASN A 153 -29.82 -11.05 -6.12
N ILE A 154 -30.41 -10.63 -4.99
CA ILE A 154 -29.73 -10.54 -3.67
C ILE A 154 -29.07 -11.87 -3.28
N GLU A 155 -29.64 -13.01 -3.64
CA GLU A 155 -29.08 -14.34 -3.34
C GLU A 155 -27.65 -14.52 -3.86
N ASN A 156 -27.34 -13.99 -5.05
CA ASN A 156 -26.03 -14.12 -5.69
C ASN A 156 -25.08 -12.95 -5.39
N ASP A 157 -25.63 -11.76 -5.12
CA ASP A 157 -24.88 -10.56 -4.76
C ASP A 157 -25.47 -9.85 -3.53
N PRO A 158 -25.32 -10.44 -2.32
CA PRO A 158 -25.98 -9.95 -1.11
C PRO A 158 -25.35 -8.70 -0.50
N PHE A 159 -24.19 -8.27 -1.02
CA PHE A 159 -23.41 -7.16 -0.48
C PHE A 159 -23.20 -6.08 -1.53
N PHE A 160 -23.32 -4.82 -1.11
CA PHE A 160 -22.84 -3.66 -1.86
C PHE A 160 -21.83 -2.93 -0.99
N ILE A 161 -20.62 -2.70 -1.49
CA ILE A 161 -19.53 -2.14 -0.70
C ILE A 161 -19.05 -0.89 -1.39
N VAL A 162 -18.96 0.21 -0.65
CA VAL A 162 -18.32 1.44 -1.12
C VAL A 162 -17.05 1.67 -0.30
N THR A 163 -15.98 2.01 -1.00
CA THR A 163 -14.64 2.14 -0.42
C THR A 163 -14.03 3.47 -0.83
N ALA A 164 -13.36 4.11 0.12
CA ALA A 164 -12.60 5.34 -0.07
C ALA A 164 -11.14 5.09 0.29
N VAL A 165 -10.22 5.45 -0.60
CA VAL A 165 -8.78 5.49 -0.38
C VAL A 165 -8.33 6.93 -0.19
N VAL A 166 -7.69 7.21 0.94
CA VAL A 166 -7.31 8.54 1.37
C VAL A 166 -5.80 8.71 1.24
N ILE A 167 -5.40 9.82 0.64
CA ILE A 167 -4.02 10.27 0.56
C ILE A 167 -3.92 11.67 1.08
N GLU A 168 -3.10 11.84 2.10
CA GLU A 168 -2.71 13.16 2.59
C GLU A 168 -1.35 13.53 2.00
N SER A 169 -1.30 14.65 1.29
CA SER A 169 -0.13 15.01 0.50
C SER A 169 0.12 16.52 0.55
N LYS A 170 1.34 16.89 0.93
CA LYS A 170 1.82 18.28 0.79
C LYS A 170 2.31 18.60 -0.64
N ARG A 171 2.65 17.57 -1.42
CA ARG A 171 3.13 17.59 -2.82
C ARG A 171 2.86 16.20 -3.39
N ASN A 172 2.27 16.06 -4.58
CA ASN A 172 1.74 14.83 -5.25
C ASN A 172 2.61 13.54 -5.30
N LYS A 173 3.68 13.43 -4.50
CA LYS A 173 4.61 12.32 -4.33
C LYS A 173 3.94 10.94 -4.15
N PRO A 174 2.88 10.75 -3.34
CA PRO A 174 2.27 9.42 -3.18
C PRO A 174 1.68 8.86 -4.49
N ILE A 175 1.19 9.73 -5.39
CA ILE A 175 0.68 9.34 -6.72
C ILE A 175 1.79 8.75 -7.57
N TYR A 176 2.93 9.42 -7.63
CA TYR A 176 4.08 8.93 -8.39
C TYR A 176 4.65 7.62 -7.82
N GLU A 177 4.67 7.46 -6.49
CA GLU A 177 5.12 6.23 -5.85
C GLU A 177 4.19 5.04 -6.12
N LEU A 178 2.87 5.26 -6.08
CA LEU A 178 1.92 4.20 -6.42
C LEU A 178 2.03 3.78 -7.89
N ASP A 179 2.23 4.74 -8.80
CA ASP A 179 2.38 4.48 -10.22
C ASP A 179 3.58 3.57 -10.50
N LYS A 180 4.72 3.87 -9.86
CA LYS A 180 5.92 3.02 -9.89
C LYS A 180 5.65 1.64 -9.30
N ARG A 181 4.94 1.58 -8.18
CA ARG A 181 4.62 0.32 -7.50
C ARG A 181 3.75 -0.57 -8.39
N PHE A 182 2.74 -0.03 -9.06
CA PHE A 182 1.92 -0.82 -9.99
C PHE A 182 2.72 -1.33 -11.19
N ARG A 183 3.62 -0.52 -11.77
CA ARG A 183 4.52 -1.00 -12.85
C ARG A 183 5.36 -2.18 -12.36
N PHE A 184 5.98 -2.05 -11.19
CA PHE A 184 6.73 -3.14 -10.57
C PHE A 184 5.87 -4.40 -10.34
N ILE A 185 4.64 -4.25 -9.84
CA ILE A 185 3.74 -5.39 -9.62
C ILE A 185 3.37 -6.07 -10.95
N ARG A 186 3.15 -5.31 -12.04
CA ARG A 186 2.88 -5.88 -13.37
C ARG A 186 4.04 -6.73 -13.85
N ASP A 187 5.26 -6.21 -13.74
CA ASP A 187 6.48 -6.93 -14.11
C ASP A 187 6.64 -8.20 -13.26
N LEU A 188 6.45 -8.09 -11.94
CA LEU A 188 6.52 -9.20 -10.99
C LEU A 188 5.53 -10.33 -11.31
N LEU A 189 4.36 -9.98 -11.84
CA LEU A 189 3.28 -10.91 -12.17
C LEU A 189 3.25 -11.30 -13.66
N GLY A 190 4.18 -10.80 -14.47
CA GLY A 190 4.20 -11.02 -15.92
C GLY A 190 2.95 -10.51 -16.64
N LYS A 191 2.35 -9.42 -16.15
CA LYS A 191 1.18 -8.77 -16.76
C LYS A 191 1.61 -7.70 -17.77
N GLN A 192 0.73 -7.40 -18.72
CA GLN A 192 0.95 -6.30 -19.68
C GLN A 192 0.98 -4.94 -18.97
N VAL A 193 1.64 -3.95 -19.58
CA VAL A 193 1.90 -2.62 -18.99
C VAL A 193 0.61 -1.87 -18.63
N ASP A 194 -0.44 -2.07 -19.44
CA ASP A 194 -1.78 -1.51 -19.31
C ASP A 194 -2.75 -2.40 -18.53
N PHE A 195 -2.27 -3.51 -17.96
CA PHE A 195 -3.11 -4.38 -17.16
C PHE A 195 -3.70 -3.62 -15.97
N GLU A 196 -5.02 -3.55 -15.97
CA GLU A 196 -5.83 -2.96 -14.91
C GLU A 196 -6.08 -4.01 -13.82
N PHE A 197 -5.59 -3.73 -12.62
CA PHE A 197 -5.78 -4.61 -11.48
C PHE A 197 -7.21 -4.49 -10.98
N LYS A 198 -7.98 -5.58 -11.13
CA LYS A 198 -9.27 -5.74 -10.47
C LYS A 198 -9.29 -6.96 -9.58
N SER A 199 -10.04 -6.87 -8.49
CA SER A 199 -10.26 -8.01 -7.58
C SER A 199 -10.78 -9.27 -8.30
N THR A 200 -11.57 -9.11 -9.36
CA THR A 200 -12.12 -10.22 -10.17
C THR A 200 -11.17 -10.78 -11.22
N LYS A 201 -10.09 -10.06 -11.57
CA LYS A 201 -9.12 -10.44 -12.62
C LYS A 201 -7.88 -11.14 -12.05
N LEU A 202 -7.78 -11.29 -10.73
CA LEU A 202 -6.61 -11.82 -10.05
C LEU A 202 -6.91 -13.18 -9.40
N LYS A 203 -5.98 -14.13 -9.54
CA LYS A 203 -5.98 -15.35 -8.72
C LYS A 203 -5.61 -15.00 -7.28
N LEU A 204 -6.01 -15.84 -6.31
CA LEU A 204 -5.75 -15.59 -4.88
C LEU A 204 -4.28 -15.25 -4.58
N ALA A 205 -3.34 -16.06 -5.07
CA ALA A 205 -1.91 -15.83 -4.85
C ALA A 205 -1.37 -14.56 -5.55
N GLU A 206 -1.96 -14.15 -6.69
CA GLU A 206 -1.62 -12.88 -7.33
C GLU A 206 -2.17 -11.71 -6.52
N TYR A 207 -3.40 -11.85 -6.02
CA TYR A 207 -4.08 -10.84 -5.21
C TYR A 207 -3.35 -10.59 -3.89
N GLU A 208 -2.94 -11.66 -3.20
CA GLU A 208 -2.09 -11.57 -2.01
C GLU A 208 -0.79 -10.80 -2.27
N LYS A 209 -0.13 -11.06 -3.40
CA LYS A 209 1.09 -10.34 -3.80
C LYS A 209 0.81 -8.87 -4.10
N VAL A 210 -0.26 -8.57 -4.85
CA VAL A 210 -0.68 -7.19 -5.15
C VAL A 210 -0.93 -6.43 -3.85
N LEU A 211 -1.75 -6.96 -2.95
CA LEU A 211 -2.05 -6.33 -1.65
C LEU A 211 -0.78 -6.20 -0.79
N THR A 212 0.11 -7.19 -0.85
CA THR A 212 1.38 -7.15 -0.12
C THR A 212 2.27 -6.02 -0.61
N GLU A 213 2.40 -5.83 -1.91
CA GLU A 213 3.18 -4.73 -2.47
C GLU A 213 2.51 -3.37 -2.21
N LEU A 214 1.19 -3.27 -2.40
CA LEU A 214 0.43 -2.05 -2.12
C LEU A 214 0.47 -1.65 -0.65
N SER A 215 0.61 -2.60 0.28
CA SER A 215 0.74 -2.29 1.71
C SER A 215 1.95 -1.41 2.04
N THR A 216 2.94 -1.33 1.14
CA THR A 216 4.13 -0.49 1.27
C THR A 216 3.92 0.96 0.81
N VAL A 217 2.74 1.31 0.30
CA VAL A 217 2.39 2.67 -0.14
C VAL A 217 1.67 3.42 0.98
N ASP A 218 2.00 4.70 1.18
CA ASP A 218 1.39 5.54 2.23
C ASP A 218 -0.02 6.02 1.83
N TYR A 219 -1.02 5.19 2.09
CA TYR A 219 -2.44 5.52 2.00
C TYR A 219 -3.19 4.96 3.22
N GLU A 220 -4.39 5.50 3.45
CA GLU A 220 -5.39 4.97 4.38
C GLU A 220 -6.67 4.63 3.62
N PHE A 221 -7.59 3.85 4.19
CA PHE A 221 -8.90 3.63 3.56
C PHE A 221 -10.04 3.55 4.57
N ALA A 222 -11.24 3.83 4.10
CA ALA A 222 -12.48 3.63 4.85
C ALA A 222 -13.50 2.91 3.97
N SER A 223 -14.43 2.16 4.57
CA SER A 223 -15.44 1.43 3.79
C SER A 223 -16.75 1.26 4.54
N VAL A 224 -17.85 1.19 3.78
CA VAL A 224 -19.16 0.80 4.28
C VAL A 224 -19.67 -0.41 3.48
N VAL A 225 -20.01 -1.47 4.19
CA VAL A 225 -20.54 -2.73 3.67
C VAL A 225 -22.04 -2.75 3.90
N PHE A 226 -22.83 -2.69 2.83
CA PHE A 226 -24.28 -2.79 2.90
C PHE A 226 -24.74 -4.23 2.73
N ILE A 227 -25.42 -4.77 3.74
CA ILE A 227 -26.08 -6.08 3.69
C ILE A 227 -27.47 -5.90 3.07
N LYS A 228 -27.60 -6.23 1.77
CA LYS A 228 -28.82 -5.95 0.99
C LYS A 228 -30.06 -6.65 1.52
N THR A 229 -29.91 -7.85 2.09
CA THR A 229 -31.03 -8.61 2.69
C THR A 229 -31.66 -7.90 3.88
N LYS A 230 -30.96 -6.95 4.51
CA LYS A 230 -31.43 -6.20 5.67
C LYS A 230 -31.97 -4.80 5.31
N LEU A 231 -31.99 -4.43 4.03
CA LEU A 231 -32.42 -3.10 3.58
C LEU A 231 -33.94 -3.08 3.33
N THR A 232 -34.67 -2.31 4.13
CA THR A 232 -36.16 -2.30 4.11
C THR A 232 -36.78 -1.00 3.61
N GLY A 233 -36.02 0.12 3.61
CA GLY A 233 -36.50 1.43 3.19
C GLY A 233 -36.86 1.52 1.70
N ALA A 234 -37.94 2.24 1.37
CA ALA A 234 -38.43 2.39 -0.01
C ALA A 234 -37.38 2.98 -0.97
N GLY A 235 -36.50 3.86 -0.49
CA GLY A 235 -35.41 4.43 -1.29
C GLY A 235 -34.41 3.39 -1.83
N PHE A 236 -34.25 2.24 -1.15
CA PHE A 236 -33.35 1.18 -1.61
C PHE A 236 -33.88 0.40 -2.83
N LYS A 237 -35.18 0.51 -3.13
CA LYS A 237 -35.76 -0.09 -4.34
C LYS A 237 -35.25 0.56 -5.63
N HIS A 238 -34.70 1.77 -5.54
CA HIS A 238 -34.15 2.51 -6.67
C HIS A 238 -32.62 2.49 -6.61
N SER A 239 -31.97 1.70 -7.48
CA SER A 239 -30.51 1.48 -7.44
C SER A 239 -29.70 2.77 -7.50
N LYS A 240 -30.14 3.76 -8.29
CA LYS A 240 -29.50 5.08 -8.37
C LYS A 240 -29.57 5.84 -7.04
N SER A 241 -30.70 5.79 -6.36
CA SER A 241 -30.89 6.42 -5.05
C SER A 241 -30.06 5.72 -3.97
N PHE A 242 -30.02 4.38 -4.00
CA PHE A 242 -29.18 3.60 -3.10
C PHE A 242 -27.69 3.90 -3.31
N TYR A 243 -27.21 3.97 -4.56
CA TYR A 243 -25.84 4.36 -4.86
C TYR A 243 -25.49 5.74 -4.27
N LYS A 244 -26.32 6.76 -4.53
CA LYS A 244 -26.13 8.12 -3.97
C LYS A 244 -26.05 8.09 -2.45
N PHE A 245 -26.98 7.38 -1.79
CA PHE A 245 -27.00 7.22 -0.33
C PHE A 245 -25.76 6.51 0.21
N ALA A 246 -25.29 5.46 -0.46
CA ALA A 246 -24.14 4.68 0.02
C ALA A 246 -22.86 5.52 0.05
N PHE A 247 -22.58 6.26 -1.02
CA PHE A 247 -21.43 7.17 -1.06
C PHE A 247 -21.57 8.34 -0.10
N ASP A 248 -22.75 8.95 0.02
CA ASP A 248 -23.01 10.00 1.01
C ASP A 248 -22.75 9.52 2.44
N LYS A 249 -23.19 8.30 2.75
CA LYS A 249 -23.01 7.68 4.06
C LYS A 249 -21.54 7.52 4.42
N LEU A 250 -20.74 6.96 3.50
CA LEU A 250 -19.29 6.83 3.67
C LEU A 250 -18.62 8.21 3.78
N LEU A 251 -18.96 9.13 2.88
CA LEU A 251 -18.36 10.46 2.81
C LEU A 251 -18.62 11.24 4.10
N LYS A 252 -19.86 11.30 4.58
CA LYS A 252 -20.23 12.02 5.79
C LYS A 252 -19.36 11.62 6.99
N GLU A 253 -19.25 10.32 7.24
CA GLU A 253 -18.45 9.81 8.35
C GLU A 253 -16.95 10.03 8.10
N LEU A 254 -16.47 9.81 6.87
CA LEU A 254 -15.07 10.02 6.52
C LEU A 254 -14.63 11.48 6.73
N LEU A 255 -15.46 12.47 6.36
CA LEU A 255 -15.16 13.90 6.52
C LEU A 255 -14.98 14.33 7.98
N GLU A 256 -15.49 13.57 8.94
CA GLU A 256 -15.25 13.80 10.37
C GLU A 256 -13.80 13.46 10.77
N TYR A 257 -13.15 12.53 10.08
CA TYR A 257 -11.75 12.11 10.33
C TYR A 257 -10.72 12.93 9.54
N LEU A 258 -11.13 13.57 8.44
CA LEU A 258 -10.21 14.26 7.55
C LEU A 258 -10.05 15.74 7.94
N GLY A 259 -8.81 16.20 8.05
CA GLY A 259 -8.46 17.63 8.13
C GLY A 259 -8.09 18.20 6.77
N GLY A 260 -7.98 19.53 6.67
CA GLY A 260 -7.49 20.21 5.48
C GLY A 260 -8.50 20.33 4.33
N SER A 261 -7.98 20.63 3.15
CA SER A 261 -8.74 20.81 1.90
C SER A 261 -8.90 19.48 1.17
N ILE A 262 -10.11 19.12 0.79
CA ILE A 262 -10.43 17.77 0.33
C ILE A 262 -10.79 17.78 -1.16
N ASN A 263 -10.15 16.91 -1.93
CA ASN A 263 -10.47 16.62 -3.31
C ASN A 263 -11.07 15.21 -3.40
N LEU A 264 -12.22 15.08 -4.05
CA LEU A 264 -12.91 13.81 -4.23
C LEU A 264 -12.80 13.34 -5.67
N TYR A 265 -12.46 12.06 -5.83
CA TYR A 265 -12.23 11.40 -7.11
C TYR A 265 -13.01 10.09 -7.15
N PHE A 266 -13.97 9.95 -8.06
CA PHE A 266 -14.81 8.75 -8.17
C PHE A 266 -14.53 7.99 -9.46
N ASP A 267 -14.68 6.65 -9.44
CA ASP A 267 -14.72 5.87 -10.68
C ASP A 267 -15.94 6.23 -11.54
N GLU A 268 -15.80 6.11 -12.85
CA GLU A 268 -16.87 6.39 -13.81
C GLU A 268 -17.97 5.31 -13.77
N TYR A 269 -19.01 5.53 -12.97
CA TYR A 269 -20.21 4.69 -13.03
C TYR A 269 -21.09 5.01 -14.25
N SER A 270 -21.50 4.00 -15.01
CA SER A 270 -22.43 4.08 -16.16
C SER A 270 -21.96 4.90 -17.38
N GLY A 271 -20.64 5.06 -17.56
CA GLY A 271 -20.02 5.68 -18.72
C GLY A 271 -19.88 7.22 -18.61
N LYS A 272 -18.87 7.75 -19.30
CA LYS A 272 -18.47 9.17 -19.29
C LYS A 272 -19.62 10.12 -19.61
N ASN A 273 -19.79 11.15 -18.79
CA ASN A 273 -20.81 12.22 -18.95
C ASN A 273 -22.26 11.74 -18.91
N SER A 274 -22.53 10.58 -18.32
CA SER A 274 -23.91 10.09 -18.18
C SER A 274 -24.76 11.07 -17.35
N GLN A 275 -26.07 11.09 -17.61
CA GLN A 275 -27.02 11.90 -16.84
C GLN A 275 -26.92 11.59 -15.33
N PHE A 276 -26.66 10.34 -14.98
CA PHE A 276 -26.49 9.93 -13.60
C PHE A 276 -25.24 10.50 -12.93
N GLN A 277 -24.10 10.55 -13.64
CA GLN A 277 -22.87 11.15 -13.11
C GLN A 277 -23.07 12.64 -12.77
N LYS A 278 -23.75 13.39 -13.64
CA LYS A 278 -24.12 14.79 -13.38
C LYS A 278 -24.99 14.91 -12.14
N GLU A 279 -26.07 14.14 -12.07
CA GLU A 279 -26.97 14.14 -10.91
C GLU A 279 -26.28 13.72 -9.61
N PHE A 280 -25.31 12.80 -9.67
CA PHE A 280 -24.55 12.36 -8.51
C PHE A 280 -23.58 13.45 -8.04
N LYS A 281 -22.87 14.10 -8.97
CA LYS A 281 -22.01 15.26 -8.69
C LYS A 281 -22.81 16.39 -8.04
N ASP A 282 -23.97 16.72 -8.58
CA ASP A 282 -24.86 17.76 -8.03
C ASP A 282 -25.36 17.38 -6.63
N TYR A 283 -25.72 16.11 -6.45
CA TYR A 283 -26.16 15.59 -5.16
C TYR A 283 -25.07 15.72 -4.08
N ILE A 284 -23.84 15.26 -4.36
CA ILE A 284 -22.72 15.38 -3.41
C ILE A 284 -22.33 16.84 -3.19
N THR A 285 -22.34 17.67 -4.23
CA THR A 285 -22.04 19.11 -4.11
C THR A 285 -23.06 19.82 -3.20
N LYS A 286 -24.35 19.52 -3.38
CA LYS A 286 -25.41 20.03 -2.51
C LYS A 286 -25.24 19.55 -1.07
N LYS A 287 -25.00 18.26 -0.85
CA LYS A 287 -24.74 17.69 0.47
C LYS A 287 -23.51 18.28 1.14
N ASN A 288 -22.48 18.61 0.37
CA ASN A 288 -21.29 19.29 0.87
C ASN A 288 -21.58 20.67 1.48
N THR A 289 -22.61 21.38 1.00
CA THR A 289 -23.04 22.64 1.63
C THR A 289 -23.83 22.44 2.93
N GLU A 290 -24.34 21.23 3.17
CA GLU A 290 -25.06 20.86 4.39
C GLU A 290 -24.11 20.31 5.48
N TYR A 291 -22.86 19.96 5.13
CA TYR A 291 -21.85 19.54 6.11
C TYR A 291 -21.33 20.73 6.91
N TYR A 292 -21.15 20.54 8.22
CA TYR A 292 -20.73 21.59 9.18
C TYR A 292 -19.41 22.29 8.84
N PHE A 293 -18.60 21.71 7.95
CA PHE A 293 -17.35 22.28 7.47
C PHE A 293 -17.31 22.13 5.95
N LYS A 294 -17.27 23.22 5.19
CA LYS A 294 -17.06 23.20 3.73
C LYS A 294 -15.62 22.79 3.44
N LYS A 295 -15.34 21.48 3.47
CA LYS A 295 -13.99 20.91 3.30
C LYS A 295 -13.68 20.50 1.86
N VAL A 296 -14.70 20.17 1.05
CA VAL A 296 -14.49 19.71 -0.33
C VAL A 296 -14.26 20.91 -1.26
N GLU A 297 -13.08 20.96 -1.87
CA GLU A 297 -12.68 21.97 -2.85
C GLU A 297 -12.95 21.53 -4.28
N GLN A 298 -12.75 20.24 -4.57
CA GLN A 298 -12.82 19.68 -5.90
C GLN A 298 -13.54 18.35 -5.90
N LEU A 299 -14.34 18.11 -6.95
CA LEU A 299 -15.00 16.85 -7.22
C LEU A 299 -14.86 16.50 -8.70
N GLU A 300 -14.16 15.41 -8.95
CA GLU A 300 -13.89 14.88 -10.29
C GLU A 300 -14.25 13.40 -10.39
N MET A 301 -14.53 12.95 -11.61
CA MET A 301 -14.79 11.56 -11.94
C MET A 301 -13.79 11.15 -13.02
N PHE A 302 -13.16 10.01 -12.83
CA PHE A 302 -12.07 9.51 -13.68
C PHE A 302 -12.33 8.06 -14.07
N GLN A 303 -11.75 7.63 -15.18
CA GLN A 303 -11.68 6.21 -15.49
C GLN A 303 -10.62 5.54 -14.60
N SER A 304 -10.96 4.38 -14.05
CA SER A 304 -10.06 3.55 -13.22
C SER A 304 -8.72 3.20 -13.91
N SER A 305 -8.66 3.15 -15.24
CA SER A 305 -7.42 2.98 -16.01
C SER A 305 -6.44 4.15 -15.85
N ASP A 306 -6.97 5.36 -15.66
CA ASP A 306 -6.19 6.60 -15.67
C ASP A 306 -5.76 7.02 -14.26
N HIS A 307 -6.38 6.44 -13.22
CA HIS A 307 -6.10 6.80 -11.83
C HIS A 307 -5.81 5.57 -10.94
N PRO A 308 -4.52 5.29 -10.64
CA PRO A 308 -4.12 4.07 -9.93
C PRO A 308 -4.79 3.88 -8.55
N PHE A 309 -5.08 4.95 -7.84
CA PHE A 309 -5.76 4.86 -6.53
C PHE A 309 -7.23 4.44 -6.60
N ILE A 310 -7.89 4.61 -7.75
CA ILE A 310 -9.23 4.03 -7.96
C ILE A 310 -9.11 2.50 -8.02
N GLN A 311 -8.10 1.97 -8.73
CA GLN A 311 -7.83 0.52 -8.70
C GLN A 311 -7.51 0.01 -7.30
N VAL A 312 -6.83 0.80 -6.45
CA VAL A 312 -6.63 0.45 -5.04
C VAL A 312 -7.96 0.36 -4.30
N ALA A 313 -8.90 1.28 -4.56
CA ALA A 313 -10.24 1.23 -3.99
C ALA A 313 -11.04 -0.01 -4.46
N ASP A 314 -11.03 -0.38 -5.74
CA ASP A 314 -11.63 -1.65 -6.24
C ASP A 314 -11.03 -2.86 -5.51
N LEU A 315 -9.70 -2.92 -5.44
CA LEU A 315 -8.99 -4.02 -4.79
C LEU A 315 -9.37 -4.13 -3.31
N ILE A 316 -9.53 -3.02 -2.59
CA ILE A 316 -9.94 -3.08 -1.17
C ILE A 316 -11.42 -3.48 -1.04
N ALA A 317 -12.30 -2.92 -1.88
CA ALA A 317 -13.71 -3.30 -1.89
C ALA A 317 -13.90 -4.79 -2.19
N GLY A 318 -13.07 -5.35 -3.09
CA GLY A 318 -13.00 -6.77 -3.38
C GLY A 318 -12.53 -7.64 -2.22
N VAL A 319 -11.55 -7.18 -1.42
CA VAL A 319 -11.10 -7.89 -0.20
C VAL A 319 -12.27 -8.02 0.78
N LEU A 320 -12.94 -6.91 1.06
CA LEU A 320 -14.10 -6.88 1.96
C LEU A 320 -15.22 -7.77 1.43
N LYS A 321 -15.49 -7.75 0.13
CA LYS A 321 -16.53 -8.60 -0.48
C LYS A 321 -16.22 -10.08 -0.32
N ASN A 322 -14.97 -10.48 -0.54
CA ASN A 322 -14.55 -11.87 -0.39
C ASN A 322 -14.61 -12.33 1.07
N GLN A 323 -14.22 -11.46 2.02
CA GLN A 323 -14.33 -11.71 3.45
C GLN A 323 -15.81 -11.90 3.85
N MET A 324 -16.70 -11.00 3.42
CA MET A 324 -18.15 -11.12 3.72
C MET A 324 -18.79 -12.37 3.11
N LYS A 325 -18.26 -12.88 2.00
CA LYS A 325 -18.68 -14.14 1.37
C LYS A 325 -17.96 -15.37 1.91
N ASN A 326 -17.12 -15.24 2.94
CA ASN A 326 -16.28 -16.32 3.49
C ASN A 326 -15.43 -17.04 2.44
N LYS A 327 -14.98 -16.35 1.39
CA LYS A 327 -14.17 -16.94 0.30
C LYS A 327 -12.69 -16.99 0.63
N ASN A 328 -12.17 -15.92 1.22
CA ASN A 328 -10.80 -15.77 1.71
C ASN A 328 -10.76 -14.60 2.70
N ASN A 329 -9.71 -14.53 3.50
CA ASN A 329 -9.47 -13.43 4.43
C ASN A 329 -8.12 -12.78 4.12
N LEU A 330 -8.14 -11.75 3.26
CA LEU A 330 -6.95 -10.94 2.93
C LEU A 330 -6.92 -9.61 3.68
N PHE A 331 -7.91 -9.35 4.54
CA PHE A 331 -8.04 -8.08 5.24
C PHE A 331 -6.84 -7.80 6.15
N GLU A 332 -6.27 -8.83 6.77
CA GLU A 332 -5.08 -8.72 7.62
C GLU A 332 -3.87 -8.05 6.92
N LEU A 333 -3.78 -8.17 5.59
CA LEU A 333 -2.70 -7.54 4.81
C LEU A 333 -2.83 -6.01 4.73
N ILE A 334 -4.02 -5.48 4.96
CA ILE A 334 -4.36 -4.06 4.80
C ILE A 334 -5.00 -3.44 6.06
N GLU A 335 -5.35 -4.23 7.07
CA GLU A 335 -6.05 -3.80 8.28
C GLU A 335 -5.41 -2.57 8.94
N GLU A 336 -4.08 -2.53 9.00
CA GLU A 336 -3.32 -1.41 9.57
C GLU A 336 -3.45 -0.07 8.82
N LYS A 337 -4.06 -0.06 7.64
CA LYS A 337 -4.39 1.12 6.84
C LYS A 337 -5.87 1.52 6.95
N CYS A 338 -6.68 0.69 7.59
CA CYS A 338 -8.11 0.94 7.78
C CYS A 338 -8.31 2.10 8.78
N ILE A 339 -9.03 3.14 8.36
CA ILE A 339 -9.58 4.17 9.23
C ILE A 339 -10.79 3.58 9.96
N PHE A 340 -11.75 3.06 9.17
CA PHE A 340 -12.89 2.31 9.66
C PHE A 340 -13.48 1.41 8.56
N THR A 341 -14.12 0.33 8.99
CA THR A 341 -15.08 -0.42 8.18
C THR A 341 -16.40 -0.47 8.95
N ARG A 342 -17.51 -0.15 8.28
CA ARG A 342 -18.87 -0.23 8.86
C ARG A 342 -19.69 -1.27 8.14
N ILE A 343 -20.51 -2.01 8.88
CA ILE A 343 -21.53 -2.90 8.32
C ILE A 343 -22.88 -2.20 8.50
N PHE A 344 -23.62 -2.02 7.42
CA PHE A 344 -24.92 -1.37 7.40
C PHE A 344 -26.03 -2.35 6.96
N PRO A 345 -27.24 -2.30 7.56
CA PRO A 345 -27.62 -1.46 8.69
C PRO A 345 -26.93 -1.91 9.98
N TYR A 346 -26.53 -0.93 10.80
CA TYR A 346 -25.91 -1.13 12.12
C TYR A 346 -26.93 -1.04 13.24
#